data_AF-A0A6L9LWS1-F1
#
_entry.id   AF-A0A6L9LWS1-F1
#
_cell.length_a   1.000
_cell.length_b   1.000
_cell.length_c   1.000
_cell.angle_alpha   90.00
_cell.angle_beta   90.00
_cell.angle_gamma   90.00
#
_symmetry.space_group_name_H-M   'P 1'
#
loop_
_entity.id
_entity.type
_entity.pdbx_description
1 polymer ?
#
loop_
_entity_poly.entity_id
_entity_poly.type
_entity_poly.pdbx_seq_one_letter_code
_entity_poly.pdbx_strand_id
1 'polypeptide(L)'
;MDKKTKKHSIIHMVKDQYEVATKLGNLLVERIARKQEQLGLSDQKLGDLAFTYVTDRQKKVNNLKHGKRQLTMADYYLLCQAVGLQPDRVLSLVLDDLEDAKIQTDISKESVA
;
A
#
# COMPACT_ATOMS: atom_id res chain seq x y z
N MET A 1 27.46 24.45 11.44
CA MET A 1 26.12 23.90 11.15
C MET A 1 25.55 23.27 12.41
N ASP A 2 24.49 23.87 12.95
CA ASP A 2 23.93 23.53 14.27
C ASP A 2 23.20 22.18 14.33
N LYS A 3 23.44 21.43 15.41
CA LYS A 3 22.82 20.11 15.68
C LYS A 3 21.29 20.18 15.82
N LYS A 4 20.75 21.34 16.19
CA LYS A 4 19.32 21.57 16.41
C LYS A 4 18.51 21.60 15.11
N THR A 5 19.09 22.17 14.04
CA THR A 5 18.46 22.27 12.71
C THR A 5 18.40 20.92 11.99
N LYS A 6 19.44 20.07 12.16
CA LYS A 6 19.43 18.68 11.66
C LYS A 6 18.29 17.86 12.25
N LYS A 7 18.02 18.00 13.54
CA LYS A 7 17.00 17.20 14.25
C LYS A 7 15.57 17.52 13.76
N HIS A 8 15.26 18.78 13.49
CA HIS A 8 13.96 19.19 12.95
C HIS A 8 13.74 18.72 11.50
N SER A 9 14.76 18.84 10.64
CA SER A 9 14.69 18.37 9.25
C SER A 9 14.48 16.85 9.14
N ILE A 10 15.14 16.06 9.99
CA ILE A 10 14.99 14.59 9.99
C ILE A 10 13.56 14.18 10.41
N ILE A 11 12.97 14.84 11.41
CA ILE A 11 11.62 14.50 11.89
C ILE A 11 10.56 14.75 10.81
N HIS A 12 10.70 15.82 10.01
CA HIS A 12 9.80 16.09 8.90
C HIS A 12 9.94 15.06 7.78
N MET A 13 11.17 14.75 7.33
CA MET A 13 11.39 13.73 6.29
C MET A 13 10.83 12.36 6.68
N VAL A 14 10.95 11.96 7.95
CA VAL A 14 10.46 10.66 8.43
C VAL A 14 8.92 10.60 8.42
N LYS A 15 8.24 11.71 8.75
CA LYS A 15 6.77 11.78 8.71
C LYS A 15 6.24 11.71 7.27
N ASP A 16 6.86 12.45 6.36
CA ASP A 16 6.45 12.50 4.96
C ASP A 16 6.68 11.14 4.26
N GLN A 17 7.80 10.46 4.55
CA GLN A 17 8.06 9.10 4.07
C GLN A 17 7.02 8.09 4.57
N TYR A 18 6.57 8.24 5.82
CA TYR A 18 5.53 7.38 6.40
C TYR A 18 4.18 7.56 5.70
N GLU A 19 3.84 8.80 5.33
CA GLU A 19 2.59 9.10 4.63
C GLU A 19 2.59 8.50 3.21
N VAL A 20 3.70 8.64 2.47
CA VAL A 20 3.85 8.06 1.14
C VAL A 20 3.79 6.54 1.18
N ALA A 21 4.52 5.90 2.11
CA ALA A 21 4.51 4.45 2.26
C ALA A 21 3.11 3.92 2.63
N THR A 22 2.36 4.66 3.44
CA THR A 22 0.98 4.31 3.82
C THR A 22 0.04 4.42 2.62
N LYS A 23 0.12 5.51 1.84
CA LYS A 23 -0.68 5.69 0.62
C LYS A 23 -0.42 4.58 -0.41
N LEU A 24 0.85 4.27 -0.67
CA LEU A 24 1.24 3.17 -1.56
C LEU A 24 0.66 1.83 -1.07
N GLY A 25 0.82 1.53 0.23
CA GLY A 25 0.28 0.32 0.84
C GLY A 25 -1.23 0.18 0.65
N ASN A 26 -1.97 1.27 0.83
CA ASN A 26 -3.43 1.27 0.66
C ASN A 26 -3.83 0.98 -0.80
N LEU A 27 -3.17 1.59 -1.78
CA LEU A 27 -3.45 1.35 -3.20
C LEU A 27 -3.18 -0.10 -3.60
N LEU A 28 -2.07 -0.68 -3.13
CA LEU A 28 -1.74 -2.09 -3.38
C LEU A 28 -2.79 -3.03 -2.77
N VAL A 29 -3.21 -2.77 -1.53
CA VAL A 29 -4.25 -3.57 -0.86
C VAL A 29 -5.61 -3.42 -1.55
N GLU A 30 -5.95 -2.23 -2.04
CA GLU A 30 -7.18 -2.00 -2.79
C GLU A 30 -7.21 -2.81 -4.09
N ARG A 31 -6.11 -2.82 -4.85
CA ARG A 31 -5.98 -3.64 -6.08
C ARG A 31 -6.16 -5.14 -5.77
N ILE A 32 -5.56 -5.63 -4.69
CA ILE A 32 -5.74 -7.01 -4.22
C ILE A 32 -7.20 -7.27 -3.82
N ALA A 33 -7.83 -6.34 -3.09
CA ALA A 33 -9.22 -6.48 -2.63
C ALA A 33 -10.21 -6.53 -3.80
N ARG A 34 -10.01 -5.70 -4.84
CA ARG A 34 -10.81 -5.78 -6.08
C ARG A 34 -10.65 -7.13 -6.77
N LYS A 35 -9.42 -7.65 -6.85
CA LYS A 35 -9.19 -8.98 -7.45
C LYS A 35 -9.81 -10.10 -6.61
N GLN A 36 -9.74 -10.00 -5.28
CA GLN A 36 -10.40 -10.92 -4.36
C GLN A 36 -11.92 -10.94 -4.58
N GLU A 37 -12.55 -9.76 -4.71
CA GLU A 37 -13.98 -9.61 -4.99
C GLU A 37 -14.37 -10.23 -6.33
N GLN A 38 -13.59 -9.99 -7.39
CA GLN A 38 -13.78 -10.62 -8.70
C GLN A 38 -13.73 -12.16 -8.64
N LEU A 39 -12.92 -12.70 -7.73
CA LEU A 39 -12.79 -14.14 -7.51
C LEU A 39 -13.84 -14.71 -6.54
N GLY A 40 -14.68 -13.86 -5.93
CA GLY A 40 -15.67 -14.27 -4.93
C GLY A 40 -15.05 -14.86 -3.66
N LEU A 41 -13.81 -14.48 -3.31
CA LEU A 41 -13.09 -15.03 -2.16
C LEU A 41 -13.46 -14.29 -0.86
N SER A 42 -13.78 -15.03 0.19
CA SER A 42 -13.92 -14.45 1.53
C SER A 42 -12.56 -14.06 2.13
N ASP A 43 -12.57 -13.16 3.12
CA ASP A 43 -11.34 -12.76 3.83
C ASP A 43 -10.65 -13.94 4.52
N GLN A 44 -11.44 -14.88 5.06
CA GLN A 44 -10.93 -16.12 5.62
C GLN A 44 -10.22 -16.94 4.54
N LYS A 45 -10.85 -17.14 3.37
CA LYS A 45 -10.26 -17.93 2.29
C LYS A 45 -8.99 -17.29 1.72
N LEU A 46 -8.98 -15.96 1.57
CA LEU A 46 -7.77 -15.23 1.17
C LEU A 46 -6.66 -15.41 2.21
N GLY A 47 -7.00 -15.28 3.50
CA GLY A 47 -6.06 -15.49 4.59
C GLY A 47 -5.47 -16.91 4.61
N ASP A 48 -6.29 -17.94 4.35
CA ASP A 48 -5.85 -19.33 4.27
C ASP A 48 -4.89 -19.60 3.12
N LEU A 49 -5.09 -18.94 1.98
CA LEU A 49 -4.20 -19.04 0.82
C LEU A 49 -2.89 -18.27 1.03
N ALA A 50 -2.94 -17.10 1.67
CA ALA A 50 -1.78 -16.22 1.81
C ALA A 50 -0.91 -16.50 3.05
N PHE A 51 -1.51 -16.93 4.17
CA PHE A 51 -0.85 -16.89 5.49
C PHE A 51 -0.91 -18.22 6.24
N THR A 52 -0.14 -19.22 5.78
CA THR A 52 -0.15 -20.58 6.35
C THR A 52 0.19 -20.65 7.84
N TYR A 53 1.09 -19.81 8.36
CA TYR A 53 1.58 -19.91 9.75
C TYR A 53 1.00 -18.86 10.70
N VAL A 54 -0.09 -18.18 10.32
CA VAL A 54 -0.77 -17.20 11.17
C VAL A 54 -2.03 -17.83 11.75
N THR A 55 -2.24 -17.68 13.06
CA THR A 55 -3.39 -18.25 13.77
C THR A 55 -4.71 -17.57 13.40
N ASP A 56 -4.70 -16.24 13.30
CA ASP A 56 -5.90 -15.44 12.98
C ASP A 56 -5.74 -14.76 11.60
N ARG A 57 -5.88 -15.57 10.55
CA ARG A 57 -5.60 -15.19 9.16
C ARG A 57 -6.63 -14.20 8.64
N GLN A 58 -7.91 -14.41 8.94
CA GLN A 58 -8.99 -13.50 8.55
C GLN A 58 -8.79 -12.12 9.18
N LYS A 59 -8.51 -12.03 10.49
CA LYS A 59 -8.25 -10.75 11.15
C LYS A 59 -7.02 -10.06 10.57
N LYS A 60 -5.99 -10.81 10.19
CA LYS A 60 -4.81 -10.23 9.51
C LYS A 60 -5.21 -9.58 8.18
N VAL A 61 -5.95 -10.29 7.33
CA VAL A 61 -6.46 -9.73 6.06
C VAL A 61 -7.32 -8.49 6.31
N ASN A 62 -8.27 -8.56 7.25
CA ASN A 62 -9.15 -7.45 7.60
C ASN A 62 -8.35 -6.22 8.08
N ASN A 63 -7.37 -6.40 8.96
CA ASN A 63 -6.54 -5.30 9.47
C ASN A 63 -5.70 -4.64 8.37
N LEU A 64 -5.22 -5.40 7.39
CA LEU A 64 -4.50 -4.85 6.23
C LEU A 64 -5.44 -4.02 5.35
N LYS A 65 -6.65 -4.54 5.05
CA LYS A 65 -7.67 -3.82 4.24
C LYS A 65 -8.10 -2.49 4.84
N HIS A 66 -8.23 -2.42 6.15
CA HIS A 66 -8.68 -1.22 6.84
C HIS A 66 -7.53 -0.34 7.35
N GLY A 67 -6.28 -0.60 6.93
CA GLY A 67 -5.12 0.20 7.34
C GLY A 67 -4.80 0.14 8.84
N LYS A 68 -5.41 -0.79 9.58
CA LYS A 68 -5.12 -1.02 11.02
C LYS A 68 -3.76 -1.67 11.23
N ARG A 69 -3.20 -2.26 10.17
CA ARG A 69 -1.86 -2.83 10.13
C ARG A 69 -1.17 -2.36 8.85
N GLN A 70 0.10 -1.97 8.97
CA GLN A 70 0.91 -1.62 7.81
C GLN A 70 1.17 -2.85 6.94
N LEU A 71 1.02 -2.69 5.62
CA LEU A 71 1.37 -3.71 4.64
C LEU A 71 2.89 -3.84 4.55
N THR A 72 3.41 -5.03 4.83
CA THR A 72 4.81 -5.36 4.54
C THR A 72 4.94 -5.87 3.11
N MET A 73 6.14 -5.78 2.51
CA MET A 73 6.36 -6.39 1.20
C MET A 73 6.12 -7.90 1.22
N ALA A 74 6.49 -8.61 2.29
CA ALA A 74 6.19 -10.03 2.43
C ALA A 74 4.68 -10.31 2.39
N ASP A 75 3.89 -9.51 3.11
CA ASP A 75 2.42 -9.63 3.07
C ASP A 75 1.87 -9.35 1.67
N TYR A 76 2.39 -8.33 1.00
CA TYR A 76 2.01 -7.98 -0.38
C TYR A 76 2.23 -9.13 -1.36
N TYR A 77 3.43 -9.71 -1.38
CA TYR A 77 3.77 -10.81 -2.29
C TYR A 77 2.89 -12.04 -2.05
N LEU A 78 2.67 -12.42 -0.79
CA LEU A 78 1.82 -13.54 -0.41
C LEU A 78 0.37 -13.32 -0.84
N LEU A 79 -0.16 -12.11 -0.64
CA LEU A 79 -1.52 -11.77 -1.04
C LEU A 79 -1.68 -11.77 -2.56
N CYS A 80 -0.74 -11.20 -3.31
CA CYS A 80 -0.75 -11.24 -4.78
C CYS A 80 -0.74 -12.68 -5.31
N GLN A 81 0.12 -13.54 -4.75
CA GLN A 81 0.17 -14.95 -5.12
C GLN A 81 -1.19 -15.64 -4.85
N ALA A 82 -1.81 -15.37 -3.71
CA ALA A 82 -3.10 -15.95 -3.33
C ALA A 82 -4.26 -15.57 -4.28
N VAL A 83 -4.20 -14.42 -4.93
CA VAL A 83 -5.22 -13.96 -5.90
C VAL A 83 -4.77 -14.05 -7.36
N GLY A 84 -3.62 -14.69 -7.63
CA GLY A 84 -3.09 -14.88 -8.99
C GLY A 84 -2.65 -13.58 -9.68
N LEU A 85 -2.19 -12.59 -8.92
CA LEU A 85 -1.60 -11.36 -9.45
C LEU A 85 -0.06 -11.48 -9.52
N GLN A 86 0.53 -10.86 -10.54
CA GLN A 86 1.98 -10.65 -10.62
C GLN A 86 2.35 -9.41 -9.79
N PRO A 87 3.10 -9.55 -8.68
CA PRO A 87 3.38 -8.45 -7.76
C PRO A 87 4.10 -7.28 -8.43
N ASP A 88 5.09 -7.55 -9.27
CA ASP A 88 5.88 -6.48 -9.91
C ASP A 88 5.02 -5.66 -10.87
N ARG A 89 4.16 -6.33 -11.65
CA ARG A 89 3.24 -5.66 -12.57
C ARG A 89 2.25 -4.76 -11.84
N VAL A 90 1.69 -5.24 -10.73
CA VAL A 90 0.76 -4.44 -9.91
C VAL A 90 1.48 -3.25 -9.28
N LEU A 91 2.71 -3.44 -8.80
CA LEU A 91 3.51 -2.37 -8.22
C LEU A 91 3.83 -1.29 -9.25
N SER A 92 4.30 -1.66 -10.45
CA SER A 92 4.56 -0.70 -11.54
C SER A 92 3.32 0.13 -11.86
N LEU A 93 2.16 -0.51 -12.06
CA LEU A 93 0.93 0.22 -12.37
C LEU A 93 0.52 1.22 -11.27
N VAL A 94 0.71 0.85 -10.00
CA VAL A 94 0.38 1.75 -8.89
C VAL A 94 1.38 2.91 -8.79
N LEU A 95 2.65 2.69 -9.14
CA LEU A 95 3.65 3.76 -9.21
C LEU A 95 3.33 4.73 -10.36
N ASP A 96 2.94 4.22 -11.52
CA ASP A 96 2.51 5.02 -12.66
C ASP A 96 1.26 5.86 -12.28
N ASP A 97 0.25 5.25 -11.64
CA ASP A 97 -0.95 5.95 -11.16
C ASP A 97 -0.59 7.11 -10.19
N LEU A 98 0.39 6.89 -9.31
CA LEU A 98 0.85 7.89 -8.36
C LEU A 98 1.62 9.03 -9.03
N GLU A 99 2.40 8.72 -10.06
CA GLU A 99 3.11 9.71 -10.87
C GLU A 99 2.14 10.59 -11.65
N ASP A 100 1.16 9.98 -12.32
CA ASP A 100 0.10 10.69 -13.07
C ASP A 100 -0.73 11.61 -12.16
N ALA A 101 -1.10 11.13 -10.96
CA ALA A 101 -1.84 11.93 -9.99
C ALA A 101 -1.04 13.16 -9.54
N LYS A 102 0.28 13.02 -9.38
CA LYS A 102 1.16 14.13 -9.03
C LYS A 102 1.24 15.15 -10.16
N ILE A 103 1.43 14.69 -11.40
CA ILE A 103 1.48 15.55 -12.59
C ILE A 103 0.18 16.36 -12.71
N GLN A 104 -0.99 15.74 -12.54
CA GLN A 104 -2.28 16.45 -12.60
C GLN A 104 -2.42 17.53 -11.52
N THR A 105 -1.95 17.26 -10.30
CA THR A 105 -1.95 18.29 -9.24
C THR A 105 -1.03 19.45 -9.52
N ASP A 106 0.11 19.23 -10.19
CA ASP A 106 1.06 20.29 -10.53
C ASP A 106 0.52 21.16 -11.68
N ILE A 107 -0.05 20.56 -12.73
CA ILE A 107 -0.74 21.29 -13.82
C ILE A 107 -1.87 22.18 -13.28
N SER A 108 -2.66 21.64 -12.35
CA SER A 108 -3.80 22.36 -11.78
C SER A 108 -3.39 23.55 -10.91
N LYS A 109 -2.15 23.57 -10.40
CA LYS A 109 -1.60 24.70 -9.63
C LYS A 109 -0.99 25.75 -10.54
N GLU A 110 -0.35 25.35 -11.64
CA GLU A 110 0.18 26.28 -12.64
C GLU A 110 -0.93 27.01 -13.40
N SER A 111 -2.08 26.36 -13.65
CA SER A 111 -3.20 27.00 -14.34
C SER A 111 -3.96 28.06 -13.53
N VAL A 112 -3.64 28.21 -12.24
CA VAL A 112 -4.30 29.14 -11.30
C VAL A 112 -3.37 30.29 -10.89
N ALA A 113 -2.08 30.24 -11.28
CA ALA A 113 -1.09 31.31 -11.10
C ALA A 113 -1.06 32.23 -12.33
#